data_AF-A0A497M1S6-F1
#
_entry.id   AF-A0A497M1S6-F1
#
_cell.length_a   1.000
_cell.length_b   1.000
_cell.length_c   1.000
_cell.angle_alpha   90.00
_cell.angle_beta   90.00
_cell.angle_gamma   90.00
#
_symmetry.space_group_name_H-M   'P 1'
#
loop_
_entity.id
_entity.type
_entity.pdbx_description
1 polymer ?
#
loop_
_entity_poly.entity_id
_entity_poly.type
_entity_poly.pdbx_seq_one_letter_code
_entity_poly.pdbx_strand_id
1 'polypeptide(L)'
;MGLAPIPAGGILFRDNDLRKLIARRVSYMAGGETEQATLVGTRSGASVIAVWALLRHLGMDGYKKIVKRCMDLTWKLAMEIPKIKGFSLVTKPTLNIIGLKSDSFSIRQVAYELRLRGWAVSLFPKHIRIVVMPHIRERHIEMFLEDLREISDKLGG
;
A
#
# COMPACT_ATOMS: atom_id res chain seq x y z
N MET A 1 -7.33 -3.15 1.74
CA MET A 1 -6.19 -4.09 1.85
C MET A 1 -6.73 -5.51 1.84
N GLY A 2 -6.23 -6.40 0.97
CA GLY A 2 -6.73 -7.78 0.87
C GLY A 2 -6.11 -8.77 1.88
N LEU A 3 -4.85 -8.54 2.27
CA LEU A 3 -4.07 -9.37 3.23
C LEU A 3 -3.78 -10.81 2.77
N ALA A 4 -4.24 -11.20 1.59
CA ALA A 4 -3.94 -12.49 0.99
C ALA A 4 -2.47 -12.60 0.57
N PRO A 5 -1.89 -13.82 0.62
CA PRO A 5 -0.54 -14.07 0.12
C PRO A 5 -0.44 -13.79 -1.38
N ILE A 6 0.73 -13.35 -1.82
CA ILE A 6 1.03 -13.11 -3.24
C ILE A 6 1.20 -14.46 -3.95
N PRO A 7 0.64 -14.67 -5.16
CA PRO A 7 -0.20 -13.75 -5.92
C PRO A 7 -1.69 -13.91 -5.56
N ALA A 8 -2.38 -12.80 -5.29
CA ALA A 8 -3.82 -12.78 -5.09
C ALA A 8 -4.42 -11.47 -5.62
N GLY A 9 -5.52 -11.58 -6.36
CA GLY A 9 -6.21 -10.44 -6.97
C GLY A 9 -7.36 -10.90 -7.83
N GLY A 10 -8.13 -9.93 -8.32
CA GLY A 10 -9.26 -10.17 -9.21
C GLY A 10 -9.67 -8.90 -9.92
N ILE A 11 -10.40 -9.07 -11.02
CA ILE A 11 -11.00 -7.99 -11.79
C ILE A 11 -12.50 -8.19 -11.72
N LEU A 12 -13.24 -7.13 -11.41
CA LEU A 12 -14.69 -7.13 -11.41
C LEU A 12 -15.17 -6.32 -12.61
N PHE A 13 -16.09 -6.90 -13.36
CA PHE A 13 -16.76 -6.25 -14.48
C PHE A 13 -18.16 -5.86 -14.03
N ARG A 14 -18.64 -4.71 -14.52
CA ARG A 14 -20.03 -4.30 -14.30
C ARG A 14 -20.99 -5.32 -14.91
N ASP A 15 -20.71 -5.72 -16.15
CA ASP A 15 -21.57 -6.57 -16.96
C ASP A 15 -20.78 -7.73 -17.56
N ASN A 16 -21.45 -8.86 -17.81
CA ASN A 16 -20.81 -10.06 -18.34
C ASN A 16 -20.28 -9.88 -19.77
N ASP A 17 -20.85 -8.96 -20.55
CA ASP A 17 -20.37 -8.71 -21.92
C ASP A 17 -18.94 -8.14 -21.94
N LEU A 18 -18.58 -7.34 -20.93
CA LEU A 18 -17.18 -6.88 -20.77
C LEU A 18 -16.23 -8.03 -20.44
N ARG A 19 -16.68 -9.03 -19.66
CA ARG A 19 -15.89 -10.25 -19.39
C ARG A 19 -15.64 -11.05 -20.67
N LYS A 20 -16.63 -11.14 -21.55
CA LYS A 20 -16.50 -11.87 -22.83
C LYS A 20 -15.45 -11.25 -23.75
N LEU A 21 -15.29 -9.92 -23.73
CA LEU A 21 -14.27 -9.23 -24.54
C LEU A 21 -12.83 -9.67 -24.23
N ILE A 22 -12.57 -10.10 -22.99
CA ILE A 22 -11.24 -10.61 -22.59
C ILE A 22 -11.17 -12.13 -22.55
N ALA A 23 -12.30 -12.82 -22.76
CA ALA A 23 -12.34 -14.27 -22.79
C ALA A 23 -11.74 -14.79 -24.10
N ARG A 24 -10.98 -15.87 -23.99
CA ARG A 24 -10.42 -16.61 -25.13
C ARG A 24 -10.99 -18.02 -25.14
N ARG A 25 -11.40 -18.49 -26.32
CA ARG A 25 -11.79 -19.87 -26.55
C ARG A 25 -10.53 -20.72 -26.67
N VAL A 26 -10.48 -21.81 -25.91
CA VAL A 26 -9.39 -22.78 -25.85
C VAL A 26 -9.94 -24.09 -26.38
N SER A 27 -9.60 -24.44 -27.62
CA SER A 27 -10.17 -25.58 -28.35
C SER A 27 -9.32 -26.85 -28.34
N TYR A 28 -8.09 -26.78 -27.84
CA TYR A 28 -7.13 -27.90 -27.88
C TYR A 28 -7.21 -28.85 -26.67
N MET A 29 -8.14 -28.64 -25.73
CA MET A 29 -8.25 -29.49 -24.54
C MET A 29 -9.02 -30.78 -24.86
N ALA A 30 -8.51 -31.92 -24.38
CA ALA A 30 -9.08 -33.24 -24.62
C ALA A 30 -10.53 -33.41 -24.10
N GLY A 31 -10.97 -32.55 -23.18
CA GLY A 31 -12.34 -32.53 -22.63
C GLY A 31 -13.32 -31.64 -23.41
N GLY A 32 -12.93 -31.12 -24.57
CA GLY A 32 -13.72 -30.18 -25.35
C GLY A 32 -13.29 -28.73 -25.17
N GLU A 33 -14.03 -27.83 -25.78
CA GLU A 33 -13.69 -26.41 -25.80
C GLU A 33 -14.03 -25.74 -24.46
N THR A 34 -13.12 -24.91 -23.96
CA THR A 34 -13.35 -24.11 -22.75
C THR A 34 -13.11 -22.62 -23.00
N GLU A 35 -13.74 -21.76 -22.20
CA GLU A 35 -13.44 -20.34 -22.17
C GLU A 35 -12.48 -20.00 -21.03
N GLN A 36 -11.48 -19.16 -21.31
CA GLN A 36 -10.56 -18.64 -20.32
C GLN A 36 -10.58 -17.11 -20.32
N ALA A 37 -10.96 -16.50 -19.20
CA ALA A 37 -11.04 -15.04 -19.02
C ALA A 37 -9.85 -14.45 -18.25
N THR A 38 -8.76 -15.22 -18.10
CA THR A 38 -7.51 -14.78 -17.45
C THR A 38 -6.32 -15.12 -18.34
N LEU A 39 -5.17 -14.50 -18.08
CA LEU A 39 -3.96 -14.72 -18.88
C LEU A 39 -3.41 -16.14 -18.76
N VAL A 40 -3.41 -16.71 -17.55
CA VAL A 40 -2.88 -18.05 -17.27
C VAL A 40 -4.00 -19.09 -17.26
N GLY A 41 -3.70 -20.27 -17.79
CA GLY A 41 -4.55 -21.46 -17.70
C GLY A 41 -4.37 -22.14 -16.34
N THR A 42 -3.29 -22.92 -16.19
CA THR A 42 -2.93 -23.52 -14.89
C THR A 42 -2.55 -22.43 -13.90
N ARG A 43 -3.16 -22.48 -12.71
CA ARG A 43 -2.94 -21.52 -11.62
C ARG A 43 -3.10 -22.19 -10.26
N SER A 44 -2.41 -21.66 -9.26
CA SER A 44 -2.50 -22.18 -7.90
C SER A 44 -3.89 -21.92 -7.29
N GLY A 45 -4.58 -22.99 -6.88
CA GLY A 45 -5.82 -22.88 -6.11
C GLY A 45 -5.60 -22.32 -4.69
N ALA A 46 -4.38 -22.41 -4.16
CA ALA A 46 -4.06 -21.96 -2.82
C ALA A 46 -4.34 -20.46 -2.61
N SER A 47 -4.04 -19.63 -3.60
CA SER A 47 -4.33 -18.19 -3.54
C SER A 47 -5.82 -17.88 -3.41
N VAL A 48 -6.66 -18.60 -4.17
CA VAL A 48 -8.12 -18.41 -4.13
C VAL A 48 -8.69 -18.86 -2.79
N ILE A 49 -8.22 -20.01 -2.28
CA ILE A 49 -8.62 -20.51 -0.96
C ILE A 49 -8.19 -19.53 0.15
N ALA A 50 -6.98 -18.97 0.06
CA ALA A 50 -6.50 -17.99 1.03
C ALA A 50 -7.34 -16.70 1.04
N VAL A 51 -7.71 -16.19 -0.15
CA VAL A 51 -8.63 -15.04 -0.25
C VAL A 51 -9.98 -15.37 0.37
N TRP A 52 -10.57 -16.51 0.02
CA TRP A 52 -11.84 -16.95 0.60
C TRP A 52 -11.77 -17.08 2.12
N ALA A 53 -10.72 -17.72 2.63
CA ALA A 53 -10.51 -17.90 4.06
C ALA A 53 -10.41 -16.57 4.81
N LEU A 54 -9.67 -15.58 4.27
CA LEU A 54 -9.56 -14.25 4.88
C LEU A 54 -10.88 -13.48 4.86
N LEU A 55 -11.62 -13.52 3.74
CA LEU A 55 -12.94 -12.90 3.65
C LEU A 55 -13.90 -13.48 4.70
N ARG A 56 -13.87 -14.81 4.90
CA ARG A 56 -14.69 -15.51 5.90
C ARG A 56 -14.24 -15.24 7.33
N HIS A 57 -12.93 -15.25 7.57
CA HIS A 57 -12.36 -15.11 8.91
C HIS A 57 -12.44 -13.68 9.44
N LEU A 58 -12.09 -12.69 8.62
CA LEU A 58 -12.12 -11.28 9.02
C LEU A 58 -13.52 -10.69 8.91
N GLY A 59 -14.25 -11.05 7.85
CA GLY A 59 -15.50 -10.39 7.50
C GLY A 59 -15.34 -8.88 7.33
N MET A 60 -16.48 -8.18 7.20
CA MET A 60 -16.48 -6.72 7.06
C MET A 60 -15.88 -6.03 8.28
N ASP A 61 -16.20 -6.50 9.49
CA ASP A 61 -15.78 -5.83 10.73
C ASP A 61 -14.30 -6.01 11.03
N GLY A 62 -13.71 -7.16 10.71
CA GLY A 62 -12.27 -7.38 10.81
C GLY A 62 -11.51 -6.43 9.89
N TYR A 63 -11.93 -6.30 8.63
CA TYR A 63 -11.33 -5.34 7.70
C TYR A 63 -11.52 -3.89 8.16
N LYS A 64 -12.70 -3.50 8.67
CA LYS A 64 -12.93 -2.17 9.24
C LYS A 64 -11.97 -1.87 10.39
N LYS A 65 -11.80 -2.81 11.34
CA LYS A 65 -10.85 -2.66 12.47
C LYS A 65 -9.42 -2.45 11.99
N ILE A 66 -8.97 -3.24 11.01
CA ILE A 66 -7.63 -3.14 10.44
C ILE A 66 -7.42 -1.79 9.76
N VAL A 67 -8.35 -1.38 8.90
CA VAL A 67 -8.28 -0.09 8.20
C VAL A 67 -8.32 1.06 9.19
N LYS A 68 -9.18 1.01 10.21
CA LYS A 68 -9.26 2.02 11.27
C LYS A 68 -7.90 2.21 11.94
N ARG A 69 -7.25 1.13 12.39
CA ARG A 69 -5.92 1.21 13.02
C ARG A 69 -4.88 1.84 12.08
N CYS A 70 -4.86 1.46 10.81
CA CYS A 70 -3.94 2.05 9.83
C CYS A 70 -4.22 3.55 9.63
N MET A 71 -5.50 3.95 9.58
CA MET A 71 -5.91 5.35 9.45
C MET A 71 -5.55 6.18 10.69
N ASP A 72 -5.77 5.66 11.90
CA ASP A 72 -5.43 6.34 13.15
C ASP A 72 -3.93 6.69 13.20
N LEU A 73 -3.06 5.73 12.86
CA LEU A 73 -1.61 5.96 12.75
C LEU A 73 -1.24 6.91 11.61
N THR A 74 -1.97 6.85 10.49
CA THR A 74 -1.78 7.77 9.36
C THR A 74 -2.12 9.21 9.75
N TRP A 75 -3.18 9.42 10.52
CA TRP A 75 -3.54 10.73 11.03
C TRP A 75 -2.54 11.24 12.06
N LYS A 76 -1.98 10.37 12.92
CA LYS A 76 -0.87 10.75 13.82
C LYS A 76 0.31 11.31 13.02
N LEU A 77 0.77 10.60 11.99
CA LEU A 77 1.81 11.11 11.09
C LEU A 77 1.41 12.44 10.44
N ALA A 78 0.17 12.54 9.96
CA ALA A 78 -0.30 13.72 9.25
C ALA A 78 -0.38 14.97 10.14
N MET A 79 -0.65 14.80 11.43
CA MET A 79 -0.66 15.89 12.42
C MET A 79 0.75 16.28 12.87
N GLU A 80 1.67 15.33 12.98
CA GLU A 80 3.01 15.57 13.52
C GLU A 80 4.01 16.06 12.48
N ILE A 81 3.97 15.55 11.24
CA ILE A 81 4.94 15.93 10.19
C ILE A 81 4.99 17.45 9.94
N PRO A 82 3.86 18.18 9.81
CA PRO A 82 3.89 19.62 9.58
C PRO A 82 4.49 20.44 10.73
N LYS A 83 4.64 19.85 11.92
CA LYS A 83 5.30 20.48 13.08
C LYS A 83 6.82 20.38 13.00
N ILE A 84 7.36 19.54 12.11
CA ILE A 84 8.80 19.39 11.89
C ILE A 84 9.22 20.39 10.83
N LYS A 85 10.24 21.21 11.15
CA LYS A 85 10.73 22.27 10.27
C LYS A 85 11.12 21.68 8.90
N GLY A 86 10.74 22.39 7.84
CA GLY A 86 11.05 22.02 6.46
C GLY A 86 10.22 20.86 5.90
N PHE A 87 9.31 20.24 6.67
CA PHE A 87 8.46 19.16 6.19
C PHE A 87 6.99 19.53 6.14
N SER A 88 6.29 19.02 5.13
CA SER A 88 4.84 19.12 5.00
C SER A 88 4.29 17.93 4.22
N LEU A 89 2.97 17.85 4.12
CA LEU A 89 2.32 16.82 3.34
C LEU A 89 1.95 17.34 1.95
N VAL A 90 1.97 16.46 0.95
CA VAL A 90 1.44 16.74 -0.38
C VAL A 90 -0.06 17.05 -0.31
N THR A 91 -0.80 16.31 0.51
CA THR A 91 -2.24 16.51 0.74
C THR A 91 -2.66 15.88 2.07
N LYS A 92 -3.85 16.25 2.56
CA LYS A 92 -4.47 15.59 3.72
C LYS A 92 -4.85 14.14 3.33
N PRO A 93 -4.42 13.12 4.09
CA PRO A 93 -4.70 11.74 3.74
C PRO A 93 -6.17 11.37 3.93
N THR A 94 -6.77 10.81 2.89
CA THR A 94 -8.08 10.12 2.92
C THR A 94 -7.94 8.60 2.96
N LEU A 95 -6.71 8.10 2.79
CA LEU A 95 -6.31 6.70 2.84
C LEU A 95 -5.08 6.56 3.75
N ASN A 96 -4.66 5.34 4.04
CA ASN A 96 -3.49 5.01 4.86
C ASN A 96 -2.15 5.28 4.14
N ILE A 97 -2.08 6.36 3.36
CA ILE A 97 -0.96 6.74 2.51
C ILE A 97 -0.72 8.24 2.69
N ILE A 98 0.54 8.62 2.93
CA ILE A 98 0.96 10.02 2.95
C ILE A 98 2.07 10.27 1.93
N GLY A 99 2.08 11.48 1.39
CA GLY A 99 3.21 12.02 0.64
C GLY A 99 3.94 13.04 1.51
N LEU A 100 5.12 12.68 2.01
CA LEU A 100 6.03 13.59 2.70
C LEU A 100 6.76 14.44 1.67
N LYS A 101 6.65 15.77 1.75
CA LYS A 101 7.37 16.71 0.89
C LYS A 101 8.17 17.70 1.73
N SER A 102 9.11 18.37 1.08
CA SER A 102 9.89 19.46 1.65
C SER A 102 10.14 20.51 0.59
N ASP A 103 9.92 21.77 0.96
CA ASP A 103 10.30 22.93 0.12
C ASP A 103 11.65 23.52 0.57
N SER A 104 12.19 23.06 1.71
CA SER A 104 13.47 23.51 2.28
C SER A 104 14.62 22.55 1.99
N PHE A 105 14.35 21.26 1.81
CA PHE A 105 15.34 20.21 1.65
C PHE A 105 15.12 19.42 0.36
N SER A 106 16.19 18.93 -0.24
CA SER A 106 16.06 17.98 -1.35
C SER A 106 15.45 16.67 -0.85
N ILE A 107 14.30 16.29 -1.41
CA ILE A 107 13.60 15.07 -1.00
C ILE A 107 14.44 13.80 -1.22
N ARG A 108 15.40 13.83 -2.16
CA ARG A 108 16.34 12.72 -2.37
C ARG A 108 17.34 12.61 -1.23
N GLN A 109 17.83 13.74 -0.72
CA GLN A 109 18.73 13.75 0.44
C GLN A 109 18.01 13.26 1.68
N VAL A 110 16.77 13.69 1.90
CA VAL A 110 15.92 13.18 3.00
C VAL A 110 15.73 11.66 2.89
N ALA A 111 15.41 11.15 1.69
CA ALA A 111 15.28 9.70 1.48
C ALA A 111 16.59 8.94 1.73
N TYR A 112 17.74 9.52 1.37
CA TYR A 112 19.05 8.95 1.62
C TYR A 112 19.36 8.89 3.12
N GLU A 113 19.11 9.97 3.87
CA GLU A 113 19.29 10.03 5.32
C GLU A 113 18.37 9.07 6.07
N LEU A 114 17.12 8.93 5.62
CA LEU A 114 16.20 7.91 6.13
C LEU A 114 16.74 6.50 5.84
N ARG A 115 17.34 6.28 4.67
CA ARG A 115 17.92 4.98 4.30
C ARG A 115 19.11 4.61 5.17
N LEU A 116 19.97 5.58 5.52
CA LEU A 116 21.09 5.36 6.45
C LEU A 116 20.61 4.93 7.84
N ARG A 117 19.42 5.38 8.26
CA ARG A 117 18.75 5.00 9.51
C ARG A 117 17.92 3.71 9.38
N GLY A 118 18.02 3.00 8.24
CA GLY A 118 17.38 1.71 8.01
C GLY A 118 15.97 1.78 7.41
N TRP A 119 15.42 2.97 7.15
CA TRP A 119 14.11 3.08 6.53
C TRP A 119 14.15 2.76 5.03
N ALA A 120 13.22 1.91 4.58
CA ALA A 120 12.98 1.68 3.17
C ALA A 120 11.74 2.47 2.74
N VAL A 121 11.94 3.56 1.99
CA VAL A 121 10.86 4.47 1.59
C VAL A 121 10.70 4.54 0.07
N SER A 122 9.49 4.83 -0.39
CA SER A 122 9.17 4.94 -1.82
C SER A 122 9.40 6.38 -2.28
N LEU A 123 10.55 6.63 -2.91
CA LEU A 123 10.91 7.95 -3.42
C LEU A 123 10.21 8.27 -4.75
N PHE A 124 9.52 9.41 -4.81
CA PHE A 124 8.97 10.03 -6.02
C PHE A 124 9.72 11.34 -6.32
N PRO A 125 9.58 11.92 -7.53
CA PRO A 125 10.33 13.12 -7.91
C PRO A 125 10.18 14.32 -6.96
N LYS A 126 9.00 14.47 -6.32
CA LYS A 126 8.67 15.62 -5.46
C LYS A 126 8.34 15.26 -4.01
N HIS A 127 8.26 13.98 -3.66
CA HIS A 127 7.82 13.55 -2.34
C HIS A 127 8.30 12.12 -2.04
N ILE A 128 8.25 11.72 -0.77
CA ILE A 128 8.38 10.33 -0.34
C ILE A 128 6.98 9.81 -0.05
N ARG A 129 6.58 8.71 -0.69
CA ARG A 129 5.32 8.03 -0.41
C ARG A 129 5.52 7.02 0.72
N ILE A 130 4.73 7.16 1.77
CA ILE A 130 4.71 6.26 2.91
C ILE A 130 3.34 5.59 2.97
N VAL A 131 3.33 4.28 3.09
CA VAL A 131 2.11 3.47 3.19
C VAL A 131 2.07 2.84 4.57
N VAL A 132 1.09 3.20 5.39
CA VAL A 132 0.93 2.66 6.73
C VAL A 132 0.22 1.32 6.63
N MET A 133 0.97 0.24 6.82
CA MET A 133 0.47 -1.15 6.71
C MET A 133 0.16 -1.76 8.08
N PRO A 134 -0.61 -2.86 8.17
CA PRO A 134 -1.09 -3.38 9.45
C PRO A 134 0.00 -3.82 10.44
N HIS A 135 1.21 -4.11 9.98
CA HIS A 135 2.35 -4.47 10.84
C HIS A 135 3.02 -3.25 11.50
N ILE A 136 2.66 -2.03 11.07
CA ILE A 136 3.16 -0.79 11.66
C ILE A 136 2.47 -0.55 13.00
N ARG A 137 3.26 -0.18 14.00
CA ARG A 137 2.84 0.10 15.38
C ARG A 137 3.13 1.55 15.70
N GLU A 138 2.50 2.06 16.75
CA GLU A 138 2.69 3.43 17.22
C GLU A 138 4.17 3.78 17.50
N ARG A 139 4.91 2.88 18.16
CA ARG A 139 6.35 3.04 18.37
C ARG A 139 7.15 3.27 17.07
N HIS A 140 6.74 2.66 15.95
CA HIS A 140 7.43 2.85 14.67
C HIS A 140 7.13 4.23 14.09
N ILE A 141 5.94 4.78 14.36
CA ILE A 141 5.58 6.16 13.99
C ILE A 141 6.42 7.15 14.79
N GLU A 142 6.60 6.90 16.08
CA GLU A 142 7.40 7.76 16.96
C GLU A 142 8.86 7.77 16.56
N MET A 143 9.47 6.59 16.37
CA MET A 143 10.84 6.47 15.86
C MET A 143 11.02 7.17 14.52
N PHE A 144 10.07 7.00 13.59
CA PHE A 144 10.14 7.66 12.29
C PHE A 144 10.07 9.18 12.39
N LEU A 145 9.22 9.72 13.27
CA LEU A 145 9.10 11.16 13.50
C LEU A 145 10.34 11.74 14.18
N GLU A 146 10.97 11.00 15.10
CA GLU A 146 12.22 11.37 15.74
C GLU A 146 13.36 11.46 14.71
N ASP A 147 13.54 10.42 13.90
CA ASP A 147 14.53 10.42 12.82
C ASP A 147 14.30 11.59 11.82
N LEU A 148 13.04 11.92 11.52
CA LEU A 148 12.70 13.07 10.69
C LEU A 148 13.11 14.41 11.30
N ARG A 149 12.99 14.57 12.63
CA ARG A 149 13.45 15.78 13.34
C ARG A 149 14.96 15.90 13.28
N GLU A 150 15.69 14.82 13.56
CA GLU A 150 17.15 14.81 13.45
C GLU A 150 17.63 15.12 12.02
N ILE A 151 16.93 14.62 11.00
CA ILE A 151 17.24 14.92 9.60
C ILE A 151 16.98 16.40 9.29
N SER A 152 15.87 16.96 9.78
CA SER A 152 15.59 18.40 9.65
C SER A 152 16.71 19.23 10.27
N ASP A 153 17.17 18.86 11.47
CA ASP A 153 18.21 19.62 12.19
C ASP A 153 19.56 19.49 11.49
N LYS A 154 19.91 18.29 11.01
CA LYS A 154 21.15 18.02 10.27
C LYS A 154 21.20 18.76 8.92
N LEU A 155 20.09 18.85 8.20
CA LEU A 155 20.05 19.50 6.88
C LEU A 155 19.78 21.01 6.97
N GLY A 156 19.30 21.49 8.11
CA GLY A 156 18.95 22.90 8.36
C GLY A 156 20.02 23.70 9.09
N GLY A 157 21.05 23.05 9.64
CA GLY A 157 22.29 23.66 10.14
C GLY A 157 23.37 23.68 9.08
#